data_AF-A0A4Q5Q1I8-F1
#
_entry.id   AF-A0A4Q5Q1I8-F1
#
_cell.length_a   1.000
_cell.length_b   1.000
_cell.length_c   1.000
_cell.angle_alpha   90.00
_cell.angle_beta   90.00
_cell.angle_gamma   90.00
#
_symmetry.space_group_name_H-M   'P 1'
#
loop_
_entity.id
_entity.type
_entity.pdbx_description
1 polymer ?
#
loop_
_entity_poly.entity_id
_entity_poly.type
_entity_poly.pdbx_seq_one_letter_code
_entity_poly.pdbx_strand_id
1 'polypeptide(L)'
;MKLESFKINGFKSLLDVSINQLSDINMLYGYNNSGKSNILKFIELVFKRKVSENTNSSQGSPNFWEGNIENSSFFFNTSTDTGEIEFEFLFKIEKKEIESTIPEFYKELANIYFVGNNHPTVQFKIKGSIQKSSFYTSQIRLSTVKLNNKSFYESQELIGETYLGEITSEGDSELFENRFPVFQSVLGILNDSVLFLDNDRYFESEKNEQVNFENLSPKNFKKWLYSLYINPETYPVFTELIKFFSDFKVETAQNDDLKNCELNSPFKHNKISFSESQNGLMVMLESNGKRLPLSNFGTGIQQIFFLLAKIFASNAKIILVEEVELNLSPRYQGEFLK
;
A
#
# COMPACT_ATOMS: atom_id res chain seq x y z
N MET A 1 -6.48 4.71 9.12
CA MET A 1 -5.05 4.54 9.44
C MET A 1 -4.19 5.70 8.92
N LYS A 2 -3.16 6.11 9.66
CA LYS A 2 -2.13 7.10 9.28
C LYS A 2 -0.76 6.71 9.83
N LEU A 3 0.30 6.87 9.05
CA LEU A 3 1.69 6.74 9.53
C LEU A 3 2.13 8.08 10.15
N GLU A 4 2.54 8.09 11.42
CA GLU A 4 2.96 9.29 12.16
C GLU A 4 4.48 9.49 12.18
N SER A 5 5.24 8.40 12.27
CA SER A 5 6.70 8.44 12.26
C SER A 5 7.28 7.08 11.92
N PHE A 6 8.54 7.06 11.48
CA PHE A 6 9.28 5.82 11.33
C PHE A 6 10.78 6.02 11.56
N LYS A 7 11.46 4.93 11.90
CA LYS A 7 12.92 4.80 11.96
C LYS A 7 13.36 3.60 11.14
N ILE A 8 14.44 3.74 10.38
CA ILE A 8 15.06 2.69 9.56
C ILE A 8 16.56 2.75 9.76
N ASN A 9 17.18 1.59 9.99
CA ASN A 9 18.62 1.43 10.12
C ASN A 9 19.09 0.25 9.27
N GLY A 10 20.15 0.45 8.47
CA GLY A 10 20.82 -0.63 7.73
C GLY A 10 20.22 -1.01 6.36
N PHE A 11 19.21 -0.30 5.84
CA PHE A 11 18.59 -0.65 4.54
C PHE A 11 19.17 0.15 3.37
N LYS A 12 19.89 -0.50 2.46
CA LYS A 12 20.53 0.11 1.28
C LYS A 12 21.32 1.35 1.70
N SER A 13 21.01 2.53 1.16
CA SER A 13 21.67 3.79 1.54
C SER A 13 21.17 4.40 2.86
N LEU A 14 20.17 3.80 3.52
CA LEU A 14 19.55 4.31 4.74
C LEU A 14 20.28 3.74 5.97
N LEU A 15 21.29 4.46 6.45
CA LEU A 15 22.08 4.06 7.62
C LEU A 15 21.35 4.34 8.93
N ASP A 16 20.91 5.57 9.19
CA ASP A 16 20.10 5.90 10.36
C ASP A 16 19.13 7.01 9.95
N VAL A 17 17.92 6.62 9.57
CA VAL A 17 16.89 7.55 9.09
C VAL A 17 15.75 7.54 10.08
N SER A 18 15.45 8.71 10.65
CA SER A 18 14.27 8.94 11.47
C SER A 18 13.46 10.08 10.88
N ILE A 19 12.21 9.78 10.53
CA ILE A 19 11.24 10.80 10.12
C ILE A 19 10.15 10.84 11.18
N ASN A 20 9.95 12.02 11.75
CA ASN A 20 8.98 12.28 12.79
C ASN A 20 7.90 13.23 12.26
N GLN A 21 6.69 13.15 12.82
CA GLN A 21 5.60 14.10 12.55
C GLN A 21 5.14 14.14 11.09
N LEU A 22 4.90 12.97 10.49
CA LEU A 22 4.26 12.88 9.18
C LEU A 22 2.84 13.43 9.23
N SER A 23 2.51 14.26 8.25
CA SER A 23 1.17 14.80 8.03
C SER A 23 0.34 13.86 7.14
N ASP A 24 -0.85 14.27 6.71
CA ASP A 24 -1.68 13.45 5.81
C ASP A 24 -1.08 13.37 4.39
N ILE A 25 -0.36 14.42 3.98
CA ILE A 25 0.36 14.49 2.70
C ILE A 25 1.80 14.89 2.98
N ASN A 26 2.76 14.10 2.51
CA ASN A 26 4.17 14.34 2.75
C ASN A 26 4.93 14.32 1.43
N MET A 27 5.82 15.28 1.25
CA MET A 27 6.70 15.34 0.09
C MET A 27 8.14 15.12 0.54
N LEU A 28 8.77 14.06 0.01
CA LEU A 28 10.19 13.81 0.21
C LEU A 28 10.97 14.48 -0.93
N TYR A 29 11.68 15.57 -0.62
CA TYR A 29 12.52 16.28 -1.58
C TYR A 29 13.98 16.31 -1.09
N GLY A 30 14.92 16.49 -2.01
CA GLY A 30 16.35 16.48 -1.71
C GLY A 30 17.18 16.04 -2.92
N TYR A 31 18.50 15.99 -2.76
CA TYR A 31 19.44 15.65 -3.83
C TYR A 31 19.19 14.26 -4.43
N ASN A 32 19.61 14.08 -5.67
CA ASN A 32 19.65 12.76 -6.28
C ASN A 32 20.54 11.84 -5.43
N ASN A 33 20.16 10.56 -5.36
CA ASN A 33 20.85 9.55 -4.57
C ASN A 33 20.81 9.76 -3.03
N SER A 34 19.98 10.67 -2.50
CA SER A 34 19.83 10.88 -1.05
C SER A 34 18.99 9.80 -0.34
N GLY A 35 18.57 8.73 -1.04
CA GLY A 35 17.78 7.63 -0.46
C GLY A 35 16.26 7.80 -0.51
N LYS A 36 15.72 8.84 -1.16
CA LYS A 36 14.26 9.09 -1.25
C LYS A 36 13.48 7.86 -1.74
N SER A 37 13.88 7.29 -2.87
CA SER A 37 13.27 6.07 -3.43
C SER A 37 13.44 4.84 -2.53
N ASN A 38 14.56 4.75 -1.80
CA ASN A 38 14.80 3.65 -0.87
C ASN A 38 13.86 3.71 0.33
N ILE A 39 13.51 4.92 0.80
CA ILE A 39 12.51 5.10 1.86
C ILE A 39 11.16 4.52 1.40
N LEU A 40 10.67 4.91 0.22
CA LEU A 40 9.37 4.45 -0.28
C LEU A 40 9.34 2.92 -0.45
N LYS A 41 10.39 2.36 -1.06
CA LYS A 41 10.54 0.91 -1.27
C LYS A 41 10.62 0.15 0.06
N PHE A 42 11.26 0.70 1.08
CA PHE A 42 11.36 0.05 2.38
C PHE A 42 10.00 -0.04 3.08
N ILE A 43 9.23 1.05 3.07
CA ILE A 43 7.90 1.08 3.68
C ILE A 43 6.99 0.05 3.00
N GLU A 44 6.96 0.01 1.66
CA GLU A 44 6.22 -1.03 0.93
C GLU A 44 6.68 -2.45 1.30
N LEU A 45 8.00 -2.69 1.30
CA LEU A 45 8.59 -3.99 1.59
C LEU A 45 8.12 -4.54 2.95
N VAL A 46 8.09 -3.70 3.97
CA VAL A 46 7.71 -4.11 5.34
C VAL A 46 6.23 -4.52 5.39
N PHE A 47 5.32 -3.77 4.78
CA PHE A 47 3.87 -4.01 4.92
C PHE A 47 3.24 -4.92 3.87
N LYS A 48 3.99 -5.29 2.81
CA LYS A 48 3.59 -6.34 1.88
C LYS A 48 3.55 -7.71 2.56
N ARG A 49 2.61 -8.58 2.21
CA ARG A 49 2.64 -9.97 2.68
C ARG A 49 3.93 -10.69 2.30
N LYS A 50 4.44 -11.52 3.21
CA LYS A 50 5.69 -12.29 3.05
C LYS A 50 5.42 -13.64 2.41
N VAL A 51 6.46 -14.42 2.15
CA VAL A 51 6.32 -15.79 1.65
C VAL A 51 6.49 -16.77 2.81
N SER A 52 5.62 -17.79 2.89
CA SER A 52 5.71 -18.87 3.88
C SER A 52 6.65 -19.99 3.41
N GLU A 53 7.38 -20.62 4.33
CA GLU A 53 8.27 -21.75 4.04
C GLU A 53 7.54 -23.04 3.70
N ASN A 54 6.28 -23.19 4.12
CA ASN A 54 5.49 -24.42 3.94
C ASN A 54 4.35 -24.21 2.93
N THR A 55 4.63 -24.43 1.65
CA THR A 55 3.63 -24.41 0.56
C THR A 55 2.63 -25.58 0.59
N ASN A 56 2.67 -26.44 1.62
CA ASN A 56 1.86 -27.67 1.71
C ASN A 56 0.77 -27.65 2.80
N SER A 57 0.55 -26.55 3.50
CA SER A 57 -0.56 -26.42 4.47
C SER A 57 -1.58 -25.39 4.01
N SER A 58 -2.85 -25.78 4.04
CA SER A 58 -4.07 -24.98 3.83
C SER A 58 -4.27 -23.86 4.88
N GLN A 59 -3.18 -23.30 5.41
CA GLN A 59 -3.13 -22.37 6.52
C GLN A 59 -2.80 -20.96 5.99
N GLY A 60 -3.85 -20.22 5.61
CA GLY A 60 -3.86 -18.76 5.49
C GLY A 60 -2.92 -18.11 4.46
N SER A 61 -3.30 -16.94 3.97
CA SER A 61 -2.36 -16.08 3.25
C SER A 61 -1.30 -15.56 4.25
N PRO A 62 0.00 -15.60 3.91
CA PRO A 62 1.07 -15.14 4.78
C PRO A 62 0.91 -13.67 5.16
N ASN A 63 1.48 -13.26 6.28
CA ASN A 63 1.33 -11.93 6.86
C ASN A 63 2.54 -11.02 6.58
N PHE A 64 2.51 -9.75 7.01
CA PHE A 64 3.62 -8.81 6.80
C PHE A 64 4.72 -8.91 7.87
N TRP A 65 4.38 -9.38 9.07
CA TRP A 65 5.18 -9.26 10.29
C TRP A 65 6.15 -10.41 10.51
N GLU A 66 5.93 -11.54 9.84
CA GLU A 66 6.78 -12.72 9.88
C GLU A 66 6.80 -13.41 8.50
N GLY A 67 7.98 -13.89 8.11
CA GLY A 67 8.15 -14.73 6.93
C GLY A 67 9.34 -14.32 6.08
N ASN A 68 9.41 -14.89 4.89
CA ASN A 68 10.53 -14.69 3.99
C ASN A 68 10.28 -13.55 3.00
N ILE A 69 11.37 -12.82 2.74
CA ILE A 69 11.49 -11.79 1.74
C ILE A 69 12.44 -12.31 0.67
N GLU A 70 11.94 -12.42 -0.56
CA GLU A 70 12.73 -12.82 -1.72
C GLU A 70 13.47 -11.63 -2.36
N ASN A 71 14.47 -11.93 -3.18
CA ASN A 71 15.28 -10.96 -3.91
C ASN A 71 15.96 -9.91 -3.00
N SER A 72 16.39 -10.34 -1.81
CA SER A 72 16.93 -9.44 -0.77
C SER A 72 18.45 -9.25 -0.79
N SER A 73 19.12 -9.71 -1.86
CA SER A 73 20.59 -9.74 -1.97
C SER A 73 21.30 -8.42 -1.70
N PHE A 74 20.62 -7.31 -2.02
CA PHE A 74 21.19 -5.96 -1.96
C PHE A 74 20.43 -5.06 -0.98
N PHE A 75 19.77 -5.63 0.02
CA PHE A 75 19.04 -4.85 1.02
C PHE A 75 19.93 -4.34 2.14
N PHE A 76 20.94 -5.11 2.52
CA PHE A 76 21.79 -4.81 3.66
C PHE A 76 22.88 -3.81 3.26
N ASN A 77 23.03 -2.77 4.05
CA ASN A 77 24.14 -1.85 3.91
C ASN A 77 25.46 -2.57 4.24
N THR A 78 26.49 -2.37 3.41
CA THR A 78 27.81 -3.00 3.60
C THR A 78 28.66 -2.34 4.68
N SER A 79 28.27 -1.17 5.16
CA SER A 79 28.93 -0.38 6.20
C SER A 79 28.43 -0.70 7.61
N THR A 80 27.36 -1.49 7.74
CA THR A 80 26.84 -1.96 9.04
C THR A 80 27.34 -3.37 9.30
N ASP A 81 28.11 -3.56 10.38
CA ASP A 81 28.68 -4.86 10.78
C ASP A 81 27.62 -5.89 11.24
N THR A 82 26.36 -5.48 11.38
CA THR A 82 25.29 -6.28 11.98
C THR A 82 24.64 -7.27 11.02
N GLY A 83 24.69 -7.03 9.70
CA GLY A 83 23.95 -7.85 8.73
C GLY A 83 22.43 -7.86 8.95
N GLU A 84 21.92 -6.85 9.65
CA GLU A 84 20.54 -6.72 10.09
C GLU A 84 20.01 -5.32 9.76
N ILE A 85 18.74 -5.27 9.33
CA ILE A 85 18.01 -4.03 9.14
C ILE A 85 17.02 -3.90 10.28
N GLU A 86 17.06 -2.79 11.02
CA GLU A 86 16.12 -2.52 12.09
C GLU A 86 15.10 -1.48 11.64
N PHE A 87 13.86 -1.63 12.11
CA PHE A 87 12.83 -0.64 11.85
C PHE A 87 11.90 -0.41 13.04
N GLU A 88 11.37 0.80 13.09
CA GLU A 88 10.31 1.20 14.00
C GLU A 88 9.27 2.02 13.21
N PHE A 89 8.00 1.71 13.38
CA PHE A 89 6.89 2.47 12.79
C PHE A 89 5.89 2.86 13.88
N LEU A 90 5.35 4.07 13.77
CA LEU A 90 4.26 4.55 14.61
C LEU A 90 3.06 4.89 13.73
N PHE A 91 1.95 4.22 13.97
CA PHE A 91 0.69 4.44 13.28
C PHE A 91 -0.37 4.97 14.22
N LYS A 92 -1.30 5.72 13.63
CA LYS A 92 -2.58 6.07 14.22
C LYS A 92 -3.68 5.32 13.48
N ILE A 93 -4.41 4.48 14.18
CA ILE A 93 -5.49 3.64 13.63
C ILE A 93 -6.81 4.05 14.26
N GLU A 94 -7.90 4.08 13.48
CA GLU A 94 -9.22 4.36 14.03
C GLU A 94 -9.73 3.18 14.85
N LYS A 95 -10.33 3.45 16.01
CA LYS A 95 -10.90 2.40 16.86
C LYS A 95 -11.97 1.59 16.13
N LYS A 96 -12.75 2.23 15.26
CA LYS A 96 -13.76 1.58 14.41
C LYS A 96 -13.16 0.54 13.46
N GLU A 97 -11.93 0.76 12.99
CA GLU A 97 -11.20 -0.17 12.12
C GLU A 97 -10.91 -1.47 12.88
N ILE A 98 -10.47 -1.35 14.12
CA ILE A 98 -10.23 -2.49 15.04
C ILE A 98 -11.56 -3.17 15.40
N GLU A 99 -12.58 -2.40 15.76
CA GLU A 99 -13.91 -2.91 16.07
C GLU A 99 -14.50 -3.74 14.93
N SER A 100 -14.36 -3.27 13.68
CA SER A 100 -14.84 -4.01 12.51
C SER A 100 -14.10 -5.32 12.26
N THR A 101 -12.86 -5.43 12.76
CA THR A 101 -11.99 -6.59 12.54
C THR A 101 -12.16 -7.65 13.62
N ILE A 102 -12.48 -7.25 14.85
CA ILE A 102 -12.67 -8.14 16.00
C ILE A 102 -13.91 -7.74 16.82
N PRO A 103 -15.13 -7.73 16.24
CA PRO A 103 -16.31 -7.19 16.89
C PRO A 103 -16.65 -7.88 18.22
N GLU A 104 -16.42 -9.19 18.30
CA GLU A 104 -16.68 -10.02 19.49
C GLU A 104 -15.74 -9.64 20.65
N PHE A 105 -14.47 -9.41 20.36
CA PHE A 105 -13.43 -9.13 21.36
C PHE A 105 -13.17 -7.64 21.60
N TYR A 106 -13.77 -6.75 20.79
CA TYR A 106 -13.46 -5.33 20.81
C TYR A 106 -13.68 -4.68 22.18
N LYS A 107 -14.79 -4.99 22.87
CA LYS A 107 -15.10 -4.40 24.17
C LYS A 107 -14.06 -4.77 25.22
N GLU A 108 -13.66 -6.03 25.25
CA GLU A 108 -12.66 -6.53 26.20
C GLU A 108 -11.28 -5.95 25.89
N LEU A 109 -10.87 -5.96 24.62
CA LEU A 109 -9.62 -5.34 24.19
C LEU A 109 -9.61 -3.83 24.52
N ALA A 110 -10.71 -3.13 24.30
CA ALA A 110 -10.83 -1.70 24.60
C ALA A 110 -10.69 -1.41 26.10
N ASN A 111 -11.28 -2.24 26.96
CA ASN A 111 -11.18 -2.12 28.42
C ASN A 111 -9.75 -2.33 28.94
N ILE A 112 -8.87 -2.93 28.14
CA ILE A 112 -7.47 -3.15 28.52
C ILE A 112 -6.59 -2.10 27.85
N TYR A 113 -6.68 -1.92 26.54
CA TYR A 113 -5.73 -1.12 25.77
C TYR A 113 -6.16 0.33 25.55
N PHE A 114 -7.45 0.68 25.71
CA PHE A 114 -7.97 2.02 25.39
C PHE A 114 -8.36 2.84 26.62
N VAL A 115 -8.12 2.30 27.83
CA VAL A 115 -8.39 3.00 29.10
C VAL A 115 -7.67 4.34 29.14
N GLY A 116 -8.41 5.40 29.44
CA GLY A 116 -7.88 6.77 29.50
C GLY A 116 -7.64 7.42 28.13
N ASN A 117 -7.87 6.72 27.02
CA ASN A 117 -7.79 7.27 25.68
C ASN A 117 -9.20 7.60 25.15
N ASN A 118 -9.60 8.88 25.25
CA ASN A 118 -10.88 9.36 24.73
C ASN A 118 -10.86 9.71 23.24
N HIS A 119 -9.71 9.63 22.56
CA HIS A 119 -9.65 9.89 21.12
C HIS A 119 -10.30 8.74 20.32
N PRO A 120 -10.83 9.02 19.12
CA PRO A 120 -11.39 8.00 18.22
C PRO A 120 -10.31 7.09 17.62
N THR A 121 -9.05 7.34 17.92
CA THR A 121 -7.88 6.66 17.36
C THR A 121 -6.96 6.12 18.44
N VAL A 122 -6.16 5.14 18.09
CA VAL A 122 -5.16 4.52 18.94
C VAL A 122 -3.80 4.49 18.25
N GLN A 123 -2.74 4.49 19.06
CA GLN A 123 -1.38 4.45 18.55
C GLN A 123 -0.85 3.01 18.53
N PHE A 124 -0.36 2.59 17.36
CA PHE A 124 0.36 1.34 17.16
C PHE A 124 1.84 1.64 16.95
N LYS A 125 2.70 1.17 17.84
CA LYS A 125 4.15 1.25 17.69
C LYS A 125 4.69 -0.14 17.41
N ILE A 126 5.29 -0.33 16.24
CA ILE A 126 5.80 -1.62 15.77
C ILE A 126 7.31 -1.53 15.65
N LYS A 127 8.02 -2.51 16.19
CA LYS A 127 9.47 -2.68 16.00
C LYS A 127 9.74 -4.08 15.48
N GLY A 128 10.71 -4.17 14.60
CA GLY A 128 11.18 -5.45 14.09
C GLY A 128 12.49 -5.30 13.37
N SER A 129 12.93 -6.42 12.81
CA SER A 129 14.14 -6.47 12.03
C SER A 129 14.00 -7.41 10.83
N ILE A 130 14.87 -7.20 9.86
CA ILE A 130 15.06 -8.08 8.72
C ILE A 130 16.49 -8.61 8.81
N GLN A 131 16.62 -9.92 8.86
CA GLN A 131 17.90 -10.61 8.95
C GLN A 131 18.15 -11.42 7.69
N LYS A 132 19.42 -11.51 7.31
CA LYS A 132 19.83 -12.28 6.13
C LYS A 132 19.78 -13.78 6.41
N SER A 133 18.94 -14.51 5.69
CA SER A 133 18.85 -15.98 5.79
C SER A 133 19.72 -16.66 4.73
N SER A 134 19.77 -16.12 3.51
CA SER A 134 20.64 -16.56 2.43
C SER A 134 21.13 -15.38 1.57
N PHE A 135 21.81 -15.65 0.46
CA PHE A 135 22.17 -14.58 -0.47
C PHE A 135 20.94 -13.95 -1.15
N TYR A 136 19.85 -14.69 -1.36
CA TYR A 136 18.67 -14.20 -2.08
C TYR A 136 17.44 -14.01 -1.20
N THR A 137 17.50 -14.48 0.06
CA THR A 137 16.36 -14.46 0.98
C THR A 137 16.72 -13.87 2.32
N SER A 138 15.76 -13.19 2.92
CA SER A 138 15.84 -12.63 4.26
C SER A 138 14.58 -12.96 5.03
N GLN A 139 14.69 -13.05 6.35
CA GLN A 139 13.54 -13.23 7.22
C GLN A 139 13.21 -11.91 7.91
N ILE A 140 11.94 -11.55 7.93
CA ILE A 140 11.43 -10.46 8.77
C ILE A 140 10.83 -11.05 10.04
N ARG A 141 11.06 -10.38 11.18
CA ARG A 141 10.40 -10.69 12.45
C ARG A 141 10.12 -9.41 13.21
N LEU A 142 8.99 -9.35 13.90
CA LEU A 142 8.74 -8.31 14.88
C LEU A 142 9.42 -8.66 16.20
N SER A 143 9.89 -7.62 16.90
CA SER A 143 10.41 -7.74 18.25
C SER A 143 9.37 -7.25 19.27
N THR A 144 8.71 -6.12 18.98
CA THR A 144 7.67 -5.58 19.86
C THR A 144 6.56 -4.90 19.08
N VAL A 145 5.33 -5.02 19.58
CA VAL A 145 4.20 -4.19 19.18
C VAL A 145 3.60 -3.59 20.45
N LYS A 146 3.38 -2.28 20.45
CA LYS A 146 2.66 -1.58 21.51
C LYS A 146 1.39 -0.95 20.98
N LEU A 147 0.32 -1.07 21.76
CA LEU A 147 -0.97 -0.46 21.52
C LEU A 147 -1.26 0.54 22.65
N ASN A 148 -1.29 1.84 22.33
CA ASN A 148 -1.36 2.94 23.32
C ASN A 148 -0.31 2.76 24.45
N ASN A 149 0.94 2.53 24.09
CA ASN A 149 2.08 2.30 24.99
C ASN A 149 2.06 1.02 25.83
N LYS A 150 0.98 0.24 25.78
CA LYS A 150 0.87 -1.08 26.43
C LYS A 150 1.40 -2.20 25.55
N SER A 151 1.93 -3.26 26.15
CA SER A 151 2.54 -4.37 25.40
C SER A 151 1.47 -5.20 24.70
N PHE A 152 1.48 -5.19 23.36
CA PHE A 152 0.53 -5.95 22.53
C PHE A 152 1.17 -7.22 21.96
N TYR A 153 2.47 -7.18 21.66
CA TYR A 153 3.28 -8.34 21.31
C TYR A 153 4.73 -8.10 21.73
N GLU A 154 5.39 -9.15 22.17
CA GLU A 154 6.82 -9.14 22.48
C GLU A 154 7.43 -10.49 22.15
N SER A 155 8.56 -10.47 21.44
CA SER A 155 9.36 -11.66 21.13
C SER A 155 10.68 -11.58 21.89
N GLN A 156 10.97 -12.59 22.70
CA GLN A 156 12.21 -12.69 23.45
C GLN A 156 12.85 -14.06 23.20
N GLU A 157 14.16 -14.08 22.93
CA GLU A 157 14.89 -15.32 22.57
C GLU A 157 14.69 -16.47 23.57
N LEU A 158 14.58 -16.16 24.87
CA LEU A 158 14.50 -17.17 25.95
C LEU A 158 13.07 -17.50 26.39
N ILE A 159 12.14 -16.55 26.26
CA ILE A 159 10.77 -16.69 26.78
C ILE A 159 9.79 -17.08 25.66
N GLY A 160 10.19 -16.88 24.40
CA GLY A 160 9.33 -17.05 23.24
C GLY A 160 8.48 -15.81 22.97
N GLU A 161 7.32 -16.02 22.39
CA GLU A 161 6.42 -14.96 21.96
C GLU A 161 5.27 -14.76 22.95
N THR A 162 5.04 -13.52 23.36
CA THR A 162 3.92 -13.13 24.19
C THR A 162 2.94 -12.32 23.38
N TYR A 163 1.70 -12.78 23.30
CA TYR A 163 0.60 -12.12 22.60
C TYR A 163 -0.33 -11.46 23.62
N LEU A 164 -0.73 -10.21 23.35
CA LEU A 164 -1.57 -9.38 24.22
C LEU A 164 -1.01 -9.37 25.67
N GLY A 165 0.23 -8.90 25.82
CA GLY A 165 1.03 -9.03 27.05
C GLY A 165 0.44 -8.40 28.33
N GLU A 166 -0.55 -7.52 28.21
CA GLU A 166 -1.28 -6.99 29.38
C GLU A 166 -2.27 -7.99 30.00
N ILE A 167 -2.56 -9.11 29.33
CA ILE A 167 -3.53 -10.11 29.80
C ILE A 167 -2.80 -11.23 30.55
N THR A 168 -2.89 -11.20 31.88
CA THR A 168 -2.04 -12.00 32.78
C THR A 168 -2.75 -13.16 33.51
N SER A 169 -4.07 -13.33 33.37
CA SER A 169 -4.83 -14.35 34.13
C SER A 169 -5.76 -15.19 33.26
N GLU A 170 -5.65 -16.51 33.42
CA GLU A 170 -6.43 -17.59 32.79
C GLU A 170 -7.91 -17.67 33.23
N GLY A 171 -8.39 -16.78 34.11
CA GLY A 171 -9.73 -16.87 34.68
C GLY A 171 -10.80 -16.13 33.87
N ASP A 172 -11.56 -16.86 33.05
CA ASP A 172 -12.84 -16.49 32.40
C ASP A 172 -12.82 -15.48 31.22
N SER A 173 -11.65 -15.11 30.71
CA SER A 173 -11.56 -14.21 29.54
C SER A 173 -11.50 -14.99 28.23
N GLU A 174 -12.56 -14.90 27.41
CA GLU A 174 -12.58 -15.45 26.05
C GLU A 174 -11.44 -14.88 25.19
N LEU A 175 -11.04 -13.63 25.46
CA LEU A 175 -9.88 -12.99 24.84
C LEU A 175 -8.54 -13.66 25.22
N PHE A 176 -8.39 -14.18 26.43
CA PHE A 176 -7.15 -14.87 26.86
C PHE A 176 -6.89 -16.15 26.04
N GLU A 177 -7.93 -16.94 25.81
CA GLU A 177 -7.87 -18.15 24.98
C GLU A 177 -7.63 -17.81 23.49
N ASN A 178 -8.14 -16.64 23.05
CA ASN A 178 -8.06 -16.18 21.67
C ASN A 178 -6.97 -15.12 21.40
N ARG A 179 -5.94 -15.03 22.26
CA ARG A 179 -4.89 -13.99 22.14
C ARG A 179 -4.22 -14.00 20.78
N PHE A 180 -3.79 -15.17 20.29
CA PHE A 180 -3.12 -15.26 19.01
C PHE A 180 -4.04 -14.91 17.82
N PRO A 181 -5.24 -15.51 17.67
CA PRO A 181 -6.19 -15.09 16.63
C PRO A 181 -6.52 -13.59 16.66
N VAL A 182 -6.75 -13.02 17.85
CA VAL A 182 -7.03 -11.58 17.99
C VAL A 182 -5.83 -10.74 17.59
N PHE A 183 -4.62 -11.13 18.02
CA PHE A 183 -3.39 -10.50 17.57
C PHE A 183 -3.26 -10.52 16.04
N GLN A 184 -3.43 -11.69 15.42
CA GLN A 184 -3.33 -11.85 13.96
C GLN A 184 -4.36 -10.99 13.23
N SER A 185 -5.60 -10.96 13.69
CA SER A 185 -6.66 -10.14 13.07
C SER A 185 -6.36 -8.65 13.19
N VAL A 186 -5.98 -8.18 14.39
CA VAL A 186 -5.67 -6.76 14.63
C VAL A 186 -4.42 -6.32 13.86
N LEU A 187 -3.35 -7.11 13.89
CA LEU A 187 -2.13 -6.80 13.16
C LEU A 187 -2.34 -6.95 11.65
N GLY A 188 -3.25 -7.83 11.25
CA GLY A 188 -3.68 -8.05 9.86
C GLY A 188 -4.23 -6.81 9.16
N ILE A 189 -4.70 -5.81 9.91
CA ILE A 189 -5.12 -4.50 9.40
C ILE A 189 -4.02 -3.80 8.59
N LEU A 190 -2.75 -4.10 8.88
CA LEU A 190 -1.56 -3.54 8.23
C LEU A 190 -1.06 -4.36 7.04
N ASN A 191 -1.55 -5.58 6.82
CA ASN A 191 -1.23 -6.36 5.62
C ASN A 191 -1.67 -5.59 4.37
N ASP A 192 -0.75 -5.39 3.44
CA ASP A 192 -0.99 -4.72 2.15
C ASP A 192 -1.61 -3.31 2.32
N SER A 193 -1.36 -2.68 3.47
CA SER A 193 -1.86 -1.35 3.80
C SER A 193 -1.11 -0.21 3.11
N VAL A 194 -0.02 -0.53 2.40
CA VAL A 194 0.84 0.41 1.68
C VAL A 194 0.83 0.06 0.20
N LEU A 195 0.56 1.07 -0.64
CA LEU A 195 0.66 0.97 -2.09
C LEU A 195 1.81 1.82 -2.60
N PHE A 196 2.75 1.20 -3.31
CA PHE A 196 3.82 1.91 -4.01
C PHE A 196 3.49 2.10 -5.49
N LEU A 197 3.58 3.36 -5.93
CA LEU A 197 3.40 3.81 -7.30
C LEU A 197 4.78 4.29 -7.80
N ASP A 198 5.50 3.36 -8.42
CA ASP A 198 6.84 3.58 -9.00
C ASP A 198 6.77 4.40 -10.29
N ASN A 199 7.92 4.71 -10.89
CA ASN A 199 7.98 5.49 -12.12
C ASN A 199 7.73 4.68 -13.41
N ASP A 200 7.65 3.34 -13.35
CA ASP A 200 7.30 2.49 -14.48
C ASP A 200 5.78 2.48 -14.74
N ARG A 201 5.29 3.61 -15.26
CA ARG A 201 3.86 3.84 -15.55
C ARG A 201 3.53 3.86 -17.04
N TYR A 202 4.52 3.73 -17.91
CA TYR A 202 4.31 3.84 -19.36
C TYR A 202 3.66 2.58 -19.92
N PHE A 203 2.64 2.79 -20.75
CA PHE A 203 1.95 1.68 -21.39
C PHE A 203 2.87 1.09 -22.46
N GLU A 204 3.22 -0.18 -22.31
CA GLU A 204 3.99 -0.93 -23.30
C GLU A 204 3.06 -1.79 -24.17
N SER A 205 3.63 -2.43 -25.20
CA SER A 205 2.94 -3.48 -25.95
C SER A 205 2.55 -4.62 -25.02
N GLU A 206 1.27 -4.98 -24.98
CA GLU A 206 0.81 -6.07 -24.12
C GLU A 206 1.43 -7.41 -24.56
N LYS A 207 2.10 -8.10 -23.64
CA LYS A 207 2.55 -9.47 -23.87
C LYS A 207 1.38 -10.45 -23.68
N ASN A 208 1.44 -11.60 -24.36
CA ASN A 208 0.52 -12.73 -24.18
C ASN A 208 0.79 -13.50 -22.87
N GLU A 209 0.92 -12.79 -21.76
CA GLU A 209 1.04 -13.39 -20.45
C GLU A 209 -0.36 -13.55 -19.84
N GLN A 210 -0.53 -14.58 -19.00
CA GLN A 210 -1.76 -14.75 -18.23
C GLN A 210 -1.95 -13.53 -17.32
N VAL A 211 -3.19 -13.04 -17.25
CA VAL A 211 -3.52 -11.89 -16.39
C VAL A 211 -3.41 -12.34 -14.94
N ASN A 212 -2.33 -11.94 -14.26
CA ASN A 212 -2.27 -12.03 -12.81
C ASN A 212 -3.02 -10.80 -12.23
N PHE A 213 -4.19 -11.05 -11.65
CA PHE A 213 -5.06 -10.04 -11.05
C PHE A 213 -4.48 -9.42 -9.77
N GLU A 214 -3.51 -10.07 -9.14
CA GLU A 214 -2.89 -9.58 -7.89
C GLU A 214 -1.84 -8.51 -8.15
N ASN A 215 -1.30 -8.41 -9.38
CA ASN A 215 -0.23 -7.47 -9.72
C ASN A 215 -0.59 -6.65 -10.97
N LEU A 216 -1.45 -5.64 -10.79
CA LEU A 216 -1.79 -4.67 -11.84
C LEU A 216 -0.55 -3.86 -12.26
N SER A 217 -0.24 -3.86 -13.55
CA SER A 217 0.90 -3.17 -14.17
C SER A 217 0.49 -2.53 -15.51
N PRO A 218 1.27 -1.58 -16.06
CA PRO A 218 0.95 -1.00 -17.36
C PRO A 218 0.87 -2.04 -18.49
N LYS A 219 1.56 -3.18 -18.34
CA LYS A 219 1.62 -4.28 -19.31
C LYS A 219 0.35 -5.13 -19.36
N ASN A 220 -0.42 -5.18 -18.28
CA ASN A 220 -1.64 -6.00 -18.17
C ASN A 220 -2.91 -5.17 -17.96
N PHE A 221 -2.80 -3.84 -17.83
CA PHE A 221 -3.91 -2.95 -17.50
C PHE A 221 -5.13 -3.10 -18.42
N LYS A 222 -4.96 -3.14 -19.75
CA LYS A 222 -6.12 -3.19 -20.67
C LYS A 222 -6.81 -4.53 -20.58
N LYS A 223 -6.05 -5.63 -20.55
CA LYS A 223 -6.59 -6.99 -20.34
C LYS A 223 -7.29 -7.12 -19.00
N TRP A 224 -6.73 -6.58 -17.92
CA TRP A 224 -7.36 -6.53 -16.61
C TRP A 224 -8.70 -5.79 -16.69
N LEU A 225 -8.72 -4.58 -17.24
CA LEU A 225 -9.94 -3.78 -17.37
C LEU A 225 -11.00 -4.47 -18.25
N TYR A 226 -10.59 -5.13 -19.33
CA TYR A 226 -11.47 -5.90 -20.21
C TYR A 226 -12.04 -7.15 -19.52
N SER A 227 -11.22 -7.84 -18.73
CA SER A 227 -11.67 -9.03 -17.99
C SER A 227 -12.73 -8.69 -16.94
N LEU A 228 -12.65 -7.51 -16.30
CA LEU A 228 -13.72 -6.99 -15.45
C LEU A 228 -15.00 -6.71 -16.24
N TYR A 229 -14.87 -6.23 -17.48
CA TYR A 229 -15.99 -5.88 -18.33
C TYR A 229 -16.74 -7.10 -18.91
N ILE A 230 -16.02 -8.16 -19.32
CA ILE A 230 -16.65 -9.31 -19.98
C ILE A 230 -17.23 -10.35 -19.02
N ASN A 231 -16.71 -10.43 -17.79
CA ASN A 231 -17.13 -11.45 -16.84
C ASN A 231 -18.32 -10.92 -16.01
N PRO A 232 -19.49 -11.59 -16.04
CA PRO A 232 -20.65 -11.18 -15.27
C PRO A 232 -20.40 -11.03 -13.76
N GLU A 233 -19.50 -11.83 -13.17
CA GLU A 233 -19.20 -11.80 -11.74
C GLU A 233 -18.38 -10.57 -11.34
N THR A 234 -17.48 -10.11 -12.20
CA THR A 234 -16.60 -8.96 -11.93
C THR A 234 -17.09 -7.66 -12.58
N TYR A 235 -18.15 -7.71 -13.39
CA TYR A 235 -18.79 -6.54 -13.99
C TYR A 235 -19.25 -5.48 -12.96
N PRO A 236 -19.79 -5.84 -11.78
CA PRO A 236 -20.08 -4.83 -10.75
C PRO A 236 -18.84 -4.02 -10.36
N VAL A 237 -17.68 -4.68 -10.19
CA VAL A 237 -16.39 -4.03 -9.89
C VAL A 237 -15.97 -3.11 -11.04
N PHE A 238 -16.17 -3.51 -12.30
CA PHE A 238 -15.98 -2.61 -13.44
C PHE A 238 -16.84 -1.35 -13.33
N THR A 239 -18.13 -1.49 -13.02
CA THR A 239 -19.02 -0.31 -12.92
C THR A 239 -18.63 0.64 -11.79
N GLU A 240 -18.19 0.10 -10.64
CA GLU A 240 -17.66 0.88 -9.53
C GLU A 240 -16.37 1.61 -9.91
N LEU A 241 -15.47 0.95 -10.64
CA LEU A 241 -14.25 1.56 -11.15
C LEU A 241 -14.54 2.71 -12.13
N ILE A 242 -15.49 2.53 -13.05
CA ILE A 242 -15.89 3.60 -13.99
C ILE A 242 -16.48 4.80 -13.24
N LYS A 243 -17.27 4.52 -12.20
CA LYS A 243 -17.78 5.57 -11.31
C LYS A 243 -16.63 6.29 -10.59
N PHE A 244 -15.69 5.54 -10.02
CA PHE A 244 -14.50 6.09 -9.37
C PHE A 244 -13.69 7.00 -10.30
N PHE A 245 -13.47 6.60 -11.56
CA PHE A 245 -12.84 7.47 -12.56
C PHE A 245 -13.63 8.74 -12.85
N SER A 246 -14.97 8.67 -12.80
CA SER A 246 -15.86 9.81 -13.10
C SER A 246 -15.93 10.81 -11.96
N ASP A 247 -15.76 10.33 -10.73
CA ASP A 247 -15.72 11.16 -9.52
C ASP A 247 -14.38 11.89 -9.37
N PHE A 248 -13.34 11.47 -10.11
CA PHE A 248 -12.05 12.16 -10.16
C PHE A 248 -12.18 13.52 -10.86
N LYS A 249 -12.17 14.59 -10.07
CA LYS A 249 -12.21 15.96 -10.56
C LYS A 249 -10.81 16.49 -10.76
N VAL A 250 -10.50 16.90 -11.99
CA VAL A 250 -9.39 17.81 -12.25
C VAL A 250 -9.89 19.21 -11.94
N GLU A 251 -9.43 19.81 -10.84
CA GLU A 251 -9.76 21.20 -10.53
C GLU A 251 -9.11 22.13 -11.55
N THR A 252 -9.95 22.93 -12.22
CA THR A 252 -9.46 23.98 -13.12
C THR A 252 -9.16 25.21 -12.29
N ALA A 253 -7.91 25.65 -12.27
CA ALA A 253 -7.59 26.96 -11.72
C ALA A 253 -8.31 28.04 -12.55
N GLN A 254 -9.00 28.95 -11.86
CA GLN A 254 -10.05 29.83 -12.40
C GLN A 254 -9.59 30.82 -13.50
N ASN A 255 -8.28 30.98 -13.71
CA ASN A 255 -7.68 31.93 -14.65
C ASN A 255 -6.80 31.21 -15.68
N ASP A 256 -7.38 30.65 -16.74
CA ASP A 256 -6.57 29.95 -17.74
C ASP A 256 -7.07 30.09 -19.19
N ASP A 257 -6.15 30.43 -20.09
CA ASP A 257 -6.35 30.50 -21.55
C ASP A 257 -6.68 29.13 -22.16
N LEU A 258 -6.47 28.04 -21.41
CA LEU A 258 -6.74 26.64 -21.78
C LEU A 258 -8.05 26.08 -21.23
N LYS A 259 -8.92 26.90 -20.61
CA LYS A 259 -10.18 26.46 -19.97
C LYS A 259 -11.08 25.60 -20.88
N ASN A 260 -11.02 25.82 -22.19
CA ASN A 260 -11.79 25.06 -23.18
C ASN A 260 -11.15 23.72 -23.58
N CYS A 261 -9.84 23.54 -23.35
CA CYS A 261 -9.14 22.30 -23.70
C CYS A 261 -9.51 21.15 -22.74
N GLU A 262 -9.82 21.46 -21.47
CA GLU A 262 -10.24 20.46 -20.48
C GLU A 262 -11.72 20.08 -20.55
N LEU A 263 -12.52 20.71 -21.43
CA LEU A 263 -13.89 20.25 -21.72
C LEU A 263 -13.90 18.85 -22.34
N ASN A 264 -12.82 18.50 -23.06
CA ASN A 264 -12.67 17.20 -23.72
C ASN A 264 -12.01 16.16 -22.82
N SER A 265 -11.83 16.47 -21.53
CA SER A 265 -11.19 15.58 -20.59
C SER A 265 -11.92 14.23 -20.55
N PRO A 266 -11.20 13.11 -20.75
CA PRO A 266 -11.78 11.78 -20.74
C PRO A 266 -12.27 11.33 -19.36
N PHE A 267 -12.16 12.16 -18.32
CA PHE A 267 -12.66 11.92 -16.96
C PHE A 267 -14.07 12.48 -16.70
N LYS A 268 -14.59 13.35 -17.59
CA LYS A 268 -15.94 13.95 -17.44
C LYS A 268 -17.07 13.10 -18.01
N HIS A 269 -16.75 12.22 -18.98
CA HIS A 269 -17.73 11.45 -19.75
C HIS A 269 -17.22 10.02 -19.96
N ASN A 270 -17.15 9.23 -18.89
CA ASN A 270 -16.38 7.98 -18.90
C ASN A 270 -17.23 6.82 -19.39
N LYS A 271 -17.54 6.78 -20.68
CA LYS A 271 -17.94 5.52 -21.30
C LYS A 271 -16.71 4.81 -21.83
N ILE A 272 -16.32 3.77 -21.11
CA ILE A 272 -15.25 2.87 -21.51
C ILE A 272 -15.86 1.72 -22.31
N SER A 273 -15.26 1.42 -23.45
CA SER A 273 -15.57 0.26 -24.28
C SER A 273 -14.28 -0.34 -24.83
N PHE A 274 -14.38 -1.44 -25.58
CA PHE A 274 -13.21 -2.17 -26.04
C PHE A 274 -13.29 -2.47 -27.53
N SER A 275 -12.15 -2.52 -28.19
CA SER A 275 -12.03 -2.96 -29.56
C SER A 275 -10.79 -3.82 -29.73
N GLU A 276 -10.91 -4.84 -30.56
CA GLU A 276 -9.78 -5.66 -30.98
C GLU A 276 -9.17 -5.08 -32.26
N SER A 277 -7.85 -5.11 -32.37
CA SER A 277 -7.09 -4.71 -33.56
C SER A 277 -6.01 -5.74 -33.85
N GLN A 278 -5.33 -5.62 -34.99
CA GLN A 278 -4.15 -6.43 -35.30
C GLN A 278 -3.05 -6.31 -34.23
N ASN A 279 -3.03 -5.20 -33.48
CA ASN A 279 -2.05 -4.91 -32.43
C ASN A 279 -2.57 -5.26 -31.02
N GLY A 280 -3.67 -6.01 -30.92
CA GLY A 280 -4.27 -6.43 -29.66
C GLY A 280 -5.44 -5.56 -29.20
N LEU A 281 -5.75 -5.70 -27.91
CA LEU A 281 -6.89 -5.08 -27.24
C LEU A 281 -6.67 -3.56 -27.06
N MET A 282 -7.68 -2.79 -27.43
CA MET A 282 -7.73 -1.34 -27.26
C MET A 282 -8.84 -0.95 -26.29
N VAL A 283 -8.48 -0.12 -25.30
CA VAL A 283 -9.44 0.60 -24.46
C VAL A 283 -9.90 1.83 -25.22
N MET A 284 -11.21 1.99 -25.35
CA MET A 284 -11.85 3.04 -26.13
C MET A 284 -12.67 3.93 -25.19
N LEU A 285 -12.51 5.24 -25.31
CA LEU A 285 -13.21 6.24 -24.53
C LEU A 285 -14.17 7.03 -25.43
N GLU A 286 -15.38 7.28 -24.95
CA GLU A 286 -16.31 8.22 -25.59
C GLU A 286 -16.02 9.64 -25.09
N SER A 287 -15.60 10.54 -25.98
CA SER A 287 -15.42 11.96 -25.67
C SER A 287 -16.07 12.78 -26.78
N ASN A 288 -16.97 13.71 -26.41
CA ASN A 288 -17.73 14.56 -27.33
C ASN A 288 -18.42 13.80 -28.48
N GLY A 289 -19.05 12.66 -28.17
CA GLY A 289 -19.75 11.83 -29.16
C GLY A 289 -18.81 11.09 -30.13
N LYS A 290 -17.49 11.14 -29.92
CA LYS A 290 -16.50 10.36 -30.66
C LYS A 290 -15.93 9.26 -29.78
N ARG A 291 -15.78 8.07 -30.36
CA ARG A 291 -15.13 6.92 -29.72
C ARG A 291 -13.68 6.87 -30.17
N LEU A 292 -12.76 7.14 -29.26
CA LEU A 292 -11.31 7.21 -29.54
C LEU A 292 -10.54 6.25 -28.63
N PRO A 293 -9.43 5.65 -29.11
CA PRO A 293 -8.59 4.82 -28.26
C PRO A 293 -7.94 5.67 -27.16
N LEU A 294 -7.75 5.08 -25.97
CA LEU A 294 -7.11 5.73 -24.82
C LEU A 294 -5.72 6.29 -25.19
N SER A 295 -5.00 5.66 -26.12
CA SER A 295 -3.70 6.12 -26.63
C SER A 295 -3.75 7.51 -27.27
N ASN A 296 -4.91 7.97 -27.74
CA ASN A 296 -5.06 9.29 -28.37
C ASN A 296 -5.13 10.44 -27.35
N PHE A 297 -5.30 10.14 -26.07
CA PHE A 297 -5.42 11.15 -25.01
C PHE A 297 -4.07 11.53 -24.38
N GLY A 298 -2.96 11.10 -24.98
CA GLY A 298 -1.61 11.37 -24.48
C GLY A 298 -1.18 10.42 -23.37
N THR A 299 0.12 10.40 -23.10
CA THR A 299 0.73 9.47 -22.12
C THR A 299 0.35 9.82 -20.68
N GLY A 300 0.29 11.10 -20.31
CA GLY A 300 -0.09 11.51 -18.96
C GLY A 300 -1.49 11.02 -18.55
N ILE A 301 -2.47 11.14 -19.45
CA ILE A 301 -3.84 10.64 -19.18
C ILE A 301 -3.86 9.12 -19.01
N GLN A 302 -3.13 8.39 -19.87
CA GLN A 302 -2.98 6.93 -19.73
C GLN A 302 -2.43 6.55 -18.35
N GLN A 303 -1.38 7.23 -17.90
CA GLN A 303 -0.78 6.98 -16.61
C GLN A 303 -1.73 7.32 -15.45
N ILE A 304 -2.52 8.39 -15.54
CA ILE A 304 -3.54 8.73 -14.53
C ILE A 304 -4.61 7.63 -14.45
N PHE A 305 -5.13 7.12 -15.58
CA PHE A 305 -6.09 6.01 -15.58
C PHE A 305 -5.51 4.76 -14.89
N PHE A 306 -4.26 4.43 -15.18
CA PHE A 306 -3.57 3.33 -14.54
C PHE A 306 -3.38 3.55 -13.03
N LEU A 307 -2.95 4.74 -12.62
CA LEU A 307 -2.79 5.11 -11.22
C LEU A 307 -4.09 4.98 -10.44
N LEU A 308 -5.18 5.56 -10.98
CA LEU A 308 -6.50 5.47 -10.37
C LEU A 308 -6.98 4.02 -10.29
N ALA A 309 -6.75 3.20 -11.31
CA ALA A 309 -7.09 1.78 -11.27
C ALA A 309 -6.30 1.02 -10.21
N LYS A 310 -5.00 1.31 -10.08
CA LYS A 310 -4.12 0.68 -9.08
C LYS A 310 -4.52 1.07 -7.66
N ILE A 311 -4.93 2.32 -7.46
CA ILE A 311 -5.50 2.79 -6.18
C ILE A 311 -6.82 2.07 -5.88
N PHE A 312 -7.75 2.05 -6.84
CA PHE A 312 -9.06 1.40 -6.71
C PHE A 312 -8.96 -0.10 -6.42
N ALA A 313 -8.04 -0.80 -7.10
CA ALA A 313 -7.83 -2.23 -6.93
C ALA A 313 -7.11 -2.58 -5.62
N SER A 314 -6.56 -1.60 -4.90
CA SER A 314 -5.83 -1.81 -3.66
C SER A 314 -6.70 -1.56 -2.43
N ASN A 315 -6.40 -2.26 -1.33
CA ASN A 315 -6.93 -1.95 0.00
C ASN A 315 -6.00 -1.01 0.78
N ALA A 316 -5.09 -0.33 0.09
CA ALA A 316 -4.06 0.46 0.73
C ALA A 316 -4.63 1.71 1.38
N LYS A 317 -4.07 2.04 2.55
CA LYS A 317 -4.42 3.23 3.34
C LYS A 317 -3.32 4.29 3.27
N ILE A 318 -2.13 3.87 2.85
CA ILE A 318 -0.96 4.72 2.64
C ILE A 318 -0.54 4.55 1.19
N ILE A 319 -0.48 5.65 0.45
CA ILE A 319 -0.07 5.67 -0.96
C ILE A 319 1.29 6.37 -1.03
N LEU A 320 2.27 5.68 -1.61
CA LEU A 320 3.63 6.14 -1.82
C LEU A 320 3.82 6.38 -3.32
N VAL A 321 4.06 7.62 -3.72
CA VAL A 321 4.25 7.98 -5.14
C VAL A 321 5.69 8.41 -5.35
N GLU A 322 6.42 7.65 -6.17
CA GLU A 322 7.71 8.08 -6.71
C GLU A 322 7.47 9.10 -7.83
N GLU A 323 8.34 10.09 -8.03
CA GLU A 323 8.30 11.01 -9.21
C GLU A 323 6.87 11.49 -9.59
N VAL A 324 6.16 12.11 -8.64
CA VAL A 324 4.77 12.57 -8.83
C VAL A 324 4.63 13.52 -10.02
N GLU A 325 5.68 14.27 -10.31
CA GLU A 325 5.77 15.24 -11.39
C GLU A 325 5.63 14.61 -12.79
N LEU A 326 5.94 13.32 -12.98
CA LEU A 326 5.85 12.65 -14.28
C LEU A 326 4.43 12.69 -14.89
N ASN A 327 3.41 12.80 -14.04
CA ASN A 327 1.99 12.77 -14.44
C ASN A 327 1.35 14.16 -14.50
N LEU A 328 2.08 15.18 -14.04
CA LEU A 328 1.57 16.54 -13.98
C LEU A 328 1.81 17.24 -15.31
N SER A 329 0.84 18.03 -15.76
CA SER A 329 1.06 18.95 -16.88
C SER A 329 2.16 19.96 -16.51
N PRO A 330 2.88 20.57 -17.47
CA PRO A 330 3.89 21.58 -17.19
C PRO A 330 3.38 22.72 -16.28
N ARG A 331 2.10 23.06 -16.39
CA ARG A 331 1.44 24.02 -15.50
C ARG A 331 1.40 23.51 -14.06
N TYR A 332 0.86 22.32 -13.84
CA TYR A 332 0.75 21.74 -12.50
C TYR A 332 2.11 21.45 -11.89
N GLN A 333 3.12 21.10 -12.69
CA GLN A 333 4.52 21.04 -12.25
C GLN A 333 5.01 22.40 -11.77
N GLY A 334 4.73 23.47 -12.53
CA GLY A 334 5.08 24.84 -12.15
C GLY A 334 4.33 25.38 -10.92
N GLU A 335 3.10 24.92 -10.68
CA GLU A 335 2.36 25.18 -9.43
C GLU A 335 2.91 24.34 -8.27
N PHE A 336 3.39 23.12 -8.52
CA PHE A 336 4.01 22.23 -7.53
C PHE A 336 5.39 22.72 -7.05
N LEU A 337 6.11 23.46 -7.90
CA LEU A 337 7.46 23.97 -7.65
C LEU A 337 7.48 25.38 -7.02
N LYS A 338 6.32 26.00 -6.85
CA LYS A 338 6.14 27.28 -6.16
C LYS A 338 5.64 27.05 -4.75
#